data_AF-A0A2H0G1U0-F1
#
_entry.id   AF-A0A2H0G1U0-F1
#
_cell.length_a   1.000
_cell.length_b   1.000
_cell.length_c   1.000
_cell.angle_alpha   90.00
_cell.angle_beta   90.00
_cell.angle_gamma   90.00
#
_symmetry.space_group_name_H-M   'P 1'
#
loop_
_entity.id
_entity.type
_entity.pdbx_description
1 polymer ?
#
loop_
_entity_poly.entity_id
_entity_poly.type
_entity_poly.pdbx_seq_one_letter_code
_entity_poly.pdbx_strand_id
1 'polypeptide(L)' 'RYDCGSKLGYLKATLQFALKHPEVKDDFRAYLSSLEL' A
#
# COMPACT_ATOMS: atom_id res chain seq x y z
N ARG A 1 -14.04 2.49 -2.33
CA ARG A 1 -14.61 1.94 -1.08
C ARG A 1 -13.58 0.96 -0.52
N TYR A 2 -13.00 1.26 0.64
CA TYR A 2 -12.08 0.35 1.32
C TYR A 2 -12.89 -0.51 2.28
N ASP A 3 -12.78 -1.82 2.19
CA ASP A 3 -13.40 -2.71 3.16
C ASP A 3 -12.47 -2.92 4.35
N CYS A 4 -12.52 -2.01 5.32
CA CYS A 4 -11.72 -2.14 6.54
C CYS A 4 -12.38 -3.09 7.57
N GLY A 5 -13.45 -3.82 7.20
CA GLY A 5 -14.11 -4.79 8.09
C GLY A 5 -13.31 -6.08 8.29
N SER A 6 -12.27 -6.31 7.48
CA SER A 6 -11.36 -7.45 7.60
C SER A 6 -9.91 -6.99 7.69
N LYS A 7 -9.07 -7.79 8.35
CA LYS A 7 -7.62 -7.53 8.46
C LYS A 7 -6.97 -7.40 7.08
N LEU A 8 -7.37 -8.24 6.13
CA LEU A 8 -6.86 -8.18 4.76
C LEU A 8 -7.26 -6.88 4.06
N GLY A 9 -8.52 -6.45 4.23
CA GLY A 9 -8.99 -5.23 3.60
C GLY A 9 -8.37 -3.96 4.19
N TYR A 10 -8.07 -3.95 5.49
CA TYR A 10 -7.24 -2.90 6.11
C TYR A 10 -5.86 -2.82 5.45
N LEU A 11 -5.15 -3.95 5.30
CA LEU A 11 -3.84 -3.97 4.65
C LEU A 11 -3.89 -3.48 3.20
N LYS A 12 -4.91 -3.90 2.43
CA LYS A 12 -5.13 -3.41 1.06
C LYS A 12 -5.34 -1.91 1.01
N ALA A 13 -6.10 -1.35 1.96
CA ALA A 13 -6.31 0.09 2.04
C ALA A 13 -4.99 0.82 2.29
N THR A 14 -4.23 0.40 3.30
CA THR A 14 -2.94 1.01 3.64
C THR A 14 -1.97 1.04 2.45
N LEU A 15 -1.85 -0.08 1.72
CA LEU A 15 -1.02 -0.13 0.51
C LEU A 15 -1.47 0.88 -0.55
N GLN A 16 -2.79 0.99 -0.80
CA GLN A 16 -3.32 1.94 -1.79
C GLN A 16 -3.12 3.40 -1.38
N PHE A 17 -3.19 3.71 -0.08
CA PHE A 17 -2.91 5.06 0.41
C PHE A 17 -1.43 5.40 0.32
N ALA A 18 -0.54 4.47 0.68
CA ALA A 18 0.91 4.66 0.56
C ALA A 18 1.32 4.95 -0.89
N LEU A 19 0.75 4.22 -1.86
CA LEU A 19 1.01 4.45 -3.29
C LEU A 19 0.42 5.75 -3.84
N LYS A 20 -0.47 6.43 -3.11
CA LYS A 20 -1.05 7.72 -3.48
C LYS A 20 -0.41 8.90 -2.73
N HIS A 21 0.39 8.65 -1.70
CA HIS A 21 0.95 9.69 -0.86
C HIS A 21 2.10 10.42 -1.57
N PRO A 22 2.06 11.75 -1.70
CA PRO A 22 3.02 12.50 -2.51
C PRO A 22 4.48 12.31 -2.08
N GLU A 23 4.72 12.17 -0.78
CA GLU A 23 6.09 12.09 -0.23
C GLU A 23 6.67 10.67 -0.18
N VAL A 24 5.84 9.62 -0.10
CA VAL A 24 6.35 8.25 0.14
C VAL A 24 6.04 7.28 -1.00
N LYS A 25 5.21 7.67 -1.98
CA LYS A 25 4.82 6.78 -3.09
C LYS A 25 6.00 6.21 -3.87
N ASP A 26 7.05 7.00 -4.08
CA ASP A 26 8.16 6.63 -4.97
C ASP A 26 9.08 5.63 -4.27
N ASP A 27 9.49 5.91 -3.02
CA ASP A 27 10.24 4.99 -2.17
C ASP A 27 9.45 3.70 -1.89
N PHE A 28 8.15 3.84 -1.61
CA PHE A 28 7.28 2.70 -1.34
C PHE A 28 7.11 1.80 -2.57
N ARG A 29 7.03 2.39 -3.77
CA ARG A 29 6.99 1.64 -5.03
C ARG A 29 8.30 0.92 -5.29
N ALA A 30 9.44 1.57 -5.04
CA ALA A 30 10.76 0.95 -5.16
C ALA A 30 10.90 -0.26 -4.21
N TYR A 31 10.46 -0.10 -2.96
CA TYR A 31 10.43 -1.19 -1.99
C TYR A 31 9.58 -2.37 -2.48
N LEU A 32 8.34 -2.13 -2.95
CA LEU A 32 7.49 -3.20 -3.47
C LEU A 32 8.13 -3.93 -4.67
N SER A 33 8.84 -3.22 -5.55
CA SER A 33 9.57 -3.83 -6.67
C SER A 33 10.80 -4.65 -6.24
N SER A 34 11.34 -4.41 -5.05
CA SER A 34 12.44 -5.20 -4.49
C SER A 34 12.00 -6.47 -3.76
N LEU A 35 10.70 -6.62 -3.49
CA LEU A 35 10.19 -7.82 -2.84
C LEU A 35 10.20 -9.01 -3.81
N GLU A 36 10.88 -10.09 -3.44
CA GLU A 36 10.78 -11.38 -4.12
C GLU A 36 9.51 -12.10 -3.66
N LEU A 37 8.39 -11.82 -4.35
CA LEU A 37 7.06 -12.38 -4.10
C LEU A 37 6.68 -13.46 -5.13
#